data_AF-A0A658NKI9-F1
#
_entry.id   AF-A0A658NKI9-F1
#
_cell.length_a   1.000
_cell.length_b   1.000
_cell.length_c   1.000
_cell.angle_alpha   90.00
_cell.angle_beta   90.00
_cell.angle_gamma   90.00
#
_symmetry.space_group_name_H-M   'P 1'
#
loop_
_entity.id
_entity.type
_entity.pdbx_description
1 polymer ?
#
loop_
_entity_poly.entity_id
_entity_poly.type
_entity_poly.pdbx_seq_one_letter_code
_entity_poly.pdbx_strand_id
1 'polypeptide(L)' 'LGQRSYGFASAARSYFGKKLDQLTLAETAMLAGLPQNPSRNNPAVNMKRAKARQEQVLRRLRDLGHIDEAQYAKAVDET' A
#
# COMPACT_ATOMS: atom_id res chain seq x y z
N LEU A 1 -1.96 10.41 17.51
CA LEU A 1 -2.61 9.85 16.30
C LEU A 1 -3.06 10.95 15.31
N GLY A 2 -2.37 12.10 15.29
CA GLY A 2 -2.78 13.30 14.56
C GLY A 2 -2.23 13.38 13.13
N GLN A 3 -3.04 13.96 12.23
CA GLN A 3 -2.82 14.24 10.80
C GLN A 3 -2.55 13.07 9.84
N ARG A 4 -1.65 12.11 10.15
CA ARG A 4 -1.31 11.05 9.17
C ARG A 4 -2.37 9.95 9.06
N SER A 5 -2.93 9.49 10.18
CA SER A 5 -3.97 8.45 10.18
C SER A 5 -5.26 8.89 9.48
N TYR A 6 -5.62 10.18 9.56
CA TYR A 6 -6.74 10.75 8.78
C TYR A 6 -6.47 10.70 7.28
N GLY A 7 -5.23 10.99 6.86
CA GLY A 7 -4.80 10.87 5.47
C GLY A 7 -4.92 9.44 4.94
N PHE A 8 -4.47 8.44 5.71
CA PHE A 8 -4.61 7.03 5.34
C PHE A 8 -6.07 6.55 5.30
N ALA A 9 -6.90 6.95 6.26
CA ALA A 9 -8.33 6.60 6.26
C ALA A 9 -9.11 7.25 5.10
N SER A 10 -8.69 8.44 4.67
CA SER A 10 -9.23 9.06 3.45
C SER A 10 -8.72 8.36 2.20
N ALA A 11 -7.42 8.04 2.13
CA ALA A 11 -6.82 7.37 0.98
C ALA A 11 -7.39 5.95 0.77
N ALA A 12 -7.66 5.20 1.84
CA ALA A 12 -8.34 3.91 1.79
C ALA A 12 -9.69 4.00 1.09
N ARG A 13 -10.50 5.02 1.44
CA ARG A 13 -11.79 5.29 0.80
C ARG A 13 -11.63 5.81 -0.63
N SER A 14 -10.69 6.71 -0.89
CA SER A 14 -10.49 7.30 -2.21
C SER A 14 -9.95 6.32 -3.26
N TYR A 15 -9.04 5.41 -2.88
CA TYR A 15 -8.42 4.47 -3.82
C TYR A 15 -9.12 3.11 -3.89
N PHE A 16 -9.66 2.62 -2.77
CA PHE A 16 -10.20 1.27 -2.67
C PHE A 16 -11.67 1.23 -2.27
N GLY A 17 -12.29 2.36 -1.92
CA GLY A 17 -13.67 2.40 -1.42
C GLY A 17 -13.88 1.69 -0.08
N LYS A 18 -12.79 1.34 0.62
CA LYS A 18 -12.79 0.53 1.85
C LYS A 18 -12.43 1.35 3.08
N LYS A 19 -12.84 0.87 4.25
CA LYS A 19 -12.29 1.37 5.51
C LYS A 19 -10.87 0.86 5.73
N LEU A 20 -10.08 1.57 6.54
CA LEU A 20 -8.66 1.26 6.77
C LEU A 20 -8.44 -0.16 7.34
N ASP A 21 -9.36 -0.63 8.17
CA ASP A 21 -9.39 -1.95 8.79
C ASP A 21 -9.85 -3.08 7.85
N GLN A 22 -10.35 -2.73 6.65
CA GLN A 22 -10.79 -3.68 5.63
C GLN A 22 -9.79 -3.84 4.49
N LEU A 23 -8.67 -3.12 4.55
CA LEU A 23 -7.64 -3.19 3.52
C LEU A 23 -6.86 -4.49 3.62
N THR A 24 -6.53 -5.05 2.47
CA THR A 24 -5.62 -6.19 2.42
C THR A 24 -4.17 -5.74 2.58
N LEU A 25 -3.27 -6.70 2.76
CA LEU A 25 -1.84 -6.42 2.89
C LEU A 25 -1.30 -5.68 1.63
N ALA A 26 -1.77 -6.09 0.45
CA ALA A 26 -1.43 -5.46 -0.82
C ALA A 26 -1.88 -3.99 -0.88
N GLU A 27 -3.16 -3.73 -0.57
CA GLU A 27 -3.75 -2.39 -0.58
C GLU A 27 -3.08 -1.47 0.45
N THR A 28 -2.79 -2.01 1.65
CA THR A 28 -2.10 -1.29 2.72
C THR A 28 -0.67 -0.93 2.30
N ALA A 29 0.05 -1.86 1.67
CA ALA A 29 1.40 -1.63 1.15
C ALA A 29 1.41 -0.58 0.03
N MET A 30 0.39 -0.59 -0.83
CA MET A 30 0.22 0.43 -1.87
C MET A 30 -0.03 1.81 -1.27
N LEU A 31 -0.88 1.92 -0.24
CA LEU A 31 -1.09 3.19 0.49
C LEU A 31 0.18 3.66 1.19
N ALA A 32 0.95 2.77 1.82
CA ALA A 32 2.20 3.10 2.49
C ALA A 32 3.30 3.58 1.51
N GLY A 33 3.18 3.25 0.21
CA GLY A 33 4.08 3.70 -0.85
C GLY A 33 3.83 5.12 -1.37
N LEU A 34 2.63 5.68 -1.14
CA LEU A 34 2.21 7.01 -1.60
C LEU A 34 2.94 8.21 -0.97
N PRO A 35 3.22 8.25 0.36
CA PRO A 35 3.74 9.44 1.03
C PRO A 35 5.11 9.89 0.52
N GLN A 36 5.89 8.98 -0.08
CA GLN A 36 7.22 9.34 -0.59
C GLN A 36 7.16 10.19 -1.85
N ASN A 37 6.08 10.09 -2.65
CA ASN A 37 5.85 10.97 -3.81
C ASN A 37 4.39 10.90 -4.29
N PRO A 38 3.47 11.70 -3.70
CA PRO A 38 2.03 11.55 -3.92
C PRO A 38 1.59 11.83 -5.36
N SER A 39 2.34 12.61 -6.16
CA SER A 39 2.01 12.91 -7.55
C SER A 39 2.57 11.89 -8.55
N ARG A 40 3.74 11.28 -8.29
CA ARG A 40 4.37 10.30 -9.22
C ARG A 40 3.96 8.85 -8.98
N ASN A 41 3.56 8.51 -7.75
CA ASN A 41 3.23 7.13 -7.33
C ASN A 41 1.73 6.93 -7.12
N ASN A 42 0.90 7.88 -7.54
CA ASN A 42 -0.55 7.75 -7.48
C ASN A 42 -1.03 6.62 -8.41
N PRO A 43 -1.73 5.58 -7.91
CA PRO A 43 -2.29 4.49 -8.71
C PRO A 43 -3.20 5.00 -9.84
N ALA A 44 -3.91 6.12 -9.60
CA ALA A 44 -4.78 6.77 -10.58
C ALA A 44 -4.01 7.50 -11.71
N VAL A 45 -2.72 7.79 -11.51
CA VAL A 45 -1.86 8.45 -12.51
C VAL A 45 -0.92 7.46 -13.19
N ASN A 46 -0.33 6.53 -12.42
CA ASN A 46 0.60 5.54 -12.95
C ASN A 46 0.57 4.25 -12.10
N MET A 47 -0.31 3.33 -12.48
CA MET A 47 -0.46 2.03 -11.81
C MET A 47 0.85 1.22 -11.79
N LYS A 48 1.63 1.25 -12.89
CA LYS A 48 2.90 0.51 -12.98
C LYS A 48 3.91 0.97 -11.94
N ARG A 49 4.03 2.28 -11.71
CA ARG A 49 4.91 2.84 -10.66
C ARG A 49 4.38 2.58 -9.26
N ALA A 50 3.07 2.67 -9.07
CA ALA A 50 2.45 2.37 -7.79
C ALA A 50 2.70 0.90 -7.38
N LYS A 51 2.54 -0.05 -8.30
CA LYS A 51 2.84 -1.48 -8.09
C LYS A 51 4.31 -1.74 -7.78
N ALA A 52 5.23 -1.16 -8.56
CA ALA A 52 6.66 -1.26 -8.26
C ALA A 52 7.02 -0.71 -6.86
N ARG A 53 6.32 0.33 -6.41
CA ARG A 53 6.52 0.90 -5.07
C ARG A 53 5.92 0.02 -3.98
N GLN A 54 4.74 -0.54 -4.21
CA GLN A 54 4.09 -1.52 -3.32
C GLN A 54 4.99 -2.75 -3.11
N GLU A 55 5.56 -3.32 -4.17
CA GLU A 55 6.49 -4.45 -4.06
C GLU A 55 7.70 -4.11 -3.17
N GLN A 56 8.25 -2.89 -3.29
CA GLN A 56 9.33 -2.44 -2.41
C GLN A 56 8.90 -2.37 -0.93
N VAL A 57 7.65 -1.96 -0.66
CA VAL A 57 7.09 -1.93 0.70
C VAL A 57 6.90 -3.35 1.22
N LEU A 58 6.30 -4.25 0.43
CA LEU A 58 6.08 -5.65 0.77
C LEU A 58 7.40 -6.37 1.06
N ARG A 59 8.42 -6.14 0.22
CA ARG A 59 9.76 -6.69 0.44
C ARG A 59 10.33 -6.22 1.77
N ARG A 60 10.17 -4.94 2.10
CA ARG A 60 10.65 -4.39 3.37
C ARG A 60 9.88 -4.92 4.58
N LEU A 61 8.57 -5.15 4.46
CA LEU A 61 7.78 -5.80 5.50
C LEU A 61 8.26 -7.23 5.75
N ARG A 62 8.57 -7.98 4.68
CA ARG A 62 9.13 -9.33 4.77
C ARG A 62 10.51 -9.31 5.42
N ASP A 63 11.41 -8.42 4.96
CA ASP A 63 12.77 -8.31 5.48
C ASP A 63 12.80 -7.88 6.97
N LEU A 64 11.76 -7.17 7.44
CA LEU A 64 11.56 -6.83 8.85
C LEU A 64 10.84 -7.93 9.66
N GLY A 65 10.41 -9.02 9.02
CA GLY A 65 9.70 -10.13 9.67
C GLY A 65 8.24 -9.83 10.03
N HIS A 66 7.63 -8.79 9.44
CA HIS A 66 6.21 -8.49 9.65
C HIS A 66 5.27 -9.39 8.84
N ILE A 67 5.77 -9.95 7.73
CA ILE A 67 5.05 -10.88 6.86
C ILE A 67 5.96 -12.04 6.47
N ASP A 68 5.37 -13.20 6.21
CA ASP A 68 6.09 -14.37 5.68
C ASP A 68 6.18 -14.35 4.14
N GLU A 69 6.89 -15.32 3.58
CA GLU A 69 7.08 -15.43 2.12
C GLU A 69 5.78 -15.76 1.37
N ALA A 70 4.85 -16.49 1.99
CA ALA A 70 3.55 -16.81 1.39
C ALA A 70 2.65 -15.56 1.33
N GLN A 71 2.62 -14.75 2.38
CA GLN A 71 1.93 -13.47 2.45
C GLN A 71 2.53 -12.46 1.48
N TYR A 72 3.86 -12.42 1.35
CA TYR A 72 4.54 -11.63 0.34
C TYR A 72 4.10 -12.04 -1.08
N ALA A 73 4.20 -13.32 -1.42
CA ALA A 73 3.83 -13.82 -2.75
C ALA A 73 2.36 -13.53 -3.07
N LYS A 74 1.45 -13.79 -2.12
CA LYS A 74 0.02 -13.49 -2.27
C LYS A 74 -0.24 -12.00 -2.49
N ALA A 75 0.40 -11.13 -1.72
CA ALA A 75 0.19 -9.68 -1.81
C ALA A 75 0.79 -9.06 -3.09
N VAL A 76 1.78 -9.70 -3.71
CA VAL A 76 2.32 -9.30 -5.01
C VAL A 76 1.40 -9.73 -6.17
N ASP A 77 0.67 -10.83 -6.01
CA ASP A 77 -0.24 -11.38 -7.03
C ASP A 77 -1.63 -10.71 -7.00
N GLU A 78 -2.05 -10.15 -5.86
CA GLU A 78 -3.39 -9.58 -5.63
C GLU A 78 -3.72 -8.30 -6.44
N THR A 79 -2.72 -7.64 -7.03
CA THR A 79 -2.82 -6.34 -7.73
C THR A 79 -1.94 -6.36 -8.96
#